data_AF-A0A420J5P6-F1
#
_entry.id   AF-A0A420J5P6-F1
#
_cell.length_a   1.000
_cell.length_b   1.000
_cell.length_c   1.000
_cell.angle_alpha   90.00
_cell.angle_beta   90.00
_cell.angle_gamma   90.00
#
_symmetry.space_group_name_H-M   'P 1'
#
loop_
_entity.id
_entity.type
_entity.pdbx_description
1 polymer ?
#
loop_
_entity_poly.entity_id
_entity_poly.type
_entity_poly.pdbx_seq_one_letter_code
_entity_poly.pdbx_strand_id
1 'polypeptide(L)'
;MAEPPELYKNGLSNDEFHSLYPLITKDLLGALRQRSISAKTHAYCPYSNFRVGATLVTIQGEYFDGANIENAAYPVGICAERTALGTAIFTLSRKNRGDGSCDNQSHHGEGNKIKPEDFNFIALAIATDGENPVSPCGMCRQLFVFLLRALCFTSAF
;
A
#
# COMPACT_ATOMS: atom_id res chain seq x y z
N MET A 1 -4.34 -18.64 -15.44
CA MET A 1 -3.51 -17.43 -15.29
C MET A 1 -2.06 -17.87 -15.34
N ALA A 2 -1.19 -17.21 -16.12
CA ALA A 2 0.24 -17.51 -16.07
C ALA A 2 0.75 -17.22 -14.65
N GLU A 3 1.65 -18.07 -14.13
CA GLU A 3 2.31 -17.79 -12.86
C GLU A 3 2.95 -16.39 -12.92
N PRO A 4 2.83 -15.58 -11.86
CA PRO A 4 3.51 -14.31 -11.84
C PRO A 4 5.02 -14.53 -12.05
N PRO A 5 5.70 -13.64 -12.80
CA PRO A 5 7.15 -13.72 -12.99
C PRO A 5 7.84 -13.78 -11.62
N GLU A 6 9.06 -14.33 -11.52
CA GLU A 6 9.82 -14.40 -10.26
C GLU A 6 9.91 -13.00 -9.62
N LEU A 7 8.95 -12.70 -8.74
CA LEU A 7 8.61 -11.34 -8.30
C LEU A 7 9.57 -10.83 -7.21
N TYR A 8 10.62 -11.60 -6.91
CA TYR A 8 11.41 -11.48 -5.71
C TYR A 8 12.88 -11.38 -6.09
N LYS A 9 13.43 -10.17 -5.91
CA LYS A 9 14.83 -9.79 -6.16
C LYS A 9 15.92 -10.61 -5.43
N ASN A 10 15.57 -11.75 -4.83
CA ASN A 10 16.47 -12.65 -4.11
C ASN A 10 16.67 -14.01 -4.80
N GLY A 11 16.08 -14.26 -5.99
CA GLY A 11 16.21 -15.55 -6.68
C GLY A 11 15.45 -16.70 -6.00
N LEU A 12 14.41 -16.38 -5.23
CA LEU A 12 13.51 -17.36 -4.64
C LEU A 12 12.48 -17.80 -5.68
N SER A 13 12.23 -19.11 -5.77
CA SER A 13 11.08 -19.63 -6.50
C SER A 13 9.76 -19.19 -5.84
N ASN A 14 8.67 -19.21 -6.61
CA ASN A 14 7.34 -18.87 -6.10
C ASN A 14 6.95 -19.75 -4.89
N ASP A 15 7.29 -21.03 -4.92
CA ASP A 15 6.95 -21.97 -3.84
C ASP A 15 7.76 -21.69 -2.56
N GLU A 16 9.07 -21.41 -2.68
CA GLU A 16 9.90 -21.00 -1.53
C GLU A 16 9.38 -19.70 -0.91
N PHE A 17 8.99 -18.74 -1.75
CA PHE A 17 8.41 -17.50 -1.29
C PHE A 17 7.12 -17.73 -0.47
N HIS A 18 6.18 -18.54 -0.99
CA HIS A 18 4.94 -18.83 -0.29
C HIS A 18 5.16 -19.64 0.99
N SER A 19 6.22 -20.46 1.05
CA SER A 19 6.61 -21.16 2.28
C SER A 19 7.15 -20.20 3.35
N LEU A 20 7.89 -19.16 2.97
CA LEU A 20 8.42 -18.15 3.89
C LEU A 20 7.35 -17.16 4.35
N TYR A 21 6.35 -16.91 3.51
CA TYR A 21 5.29 -15.92 3.76
C TYR A 21 3.90 -16.54 3.59
N PRO A 22 3.47 -17.43 4.51
CA PRO A 22 2.24 -18.21 4.36
C PRO A 22 0.96 -17.36 4.36
N LEU A 23 1.02 -16.14 4.90
CA LEU A 23 -0.09 -15.18 4.84
C LEU A 23 -0.33 -14.61 3.44
N ILE A 24 0.67 -14.73 2.54
CA ILE A 24 0.62 -14.18 1.20
C ILE A 24 0.34 -15.33 0.25
N THR A 25 -0.93 -15.65 0.06
CA THR A 25 -1.36 -16.73 -0.84
C THR A 25 -1.26 -16.32 -2.31
N LYS A 26 -1.27 -17.29 -3.24
CA LYS A 26 -1.34 -17.03 -4.69
C LYS A 26 -2.56 -16.17 -5.05
N ASP A 27 -3.70 -16.43 -4.43
CA ASP A 27 -4.93 -15.66 -4.65
C ASP A 27 -4.82 -14.22 -4.13
N LEU A 28 -4.25 -14.03 -2.94
CA LEU A 28 -4.00 -12.69 -2.39
C LEU A 28 -3.06 -11.90 -3.30
N LEU A 29 -1.99 -12.53 -3.79
CA LEU A 29 -1.06 -11.91 -4.73
C LEU A 29 -1.75 -11.51 -6.04
N GLY A 30 -2.62 -12.39 -6.57
CA GLY A 30 -3.44 -12.09 -7.75
C GLY A 30 -4.36 -10.89 -7.53
N ALA A 31 -5.04 -10.82 -6.38
CA ALA A 31 -5.90 -9.70 -6.01
C ALA A 31 -5.11 -8.39 -5.88
N LEU A 32 -3.99 -8.41 -5.16
CA LEU A 32 -3.10 -7.25 -4.98
C LEU A 32 -2.56 -6.74 -6.32
N ARG A 33 -2.21 -7.64 -7.24
CA ARG A 33 -1.79 -7.31 -8.60
C ARG A 33 -2.91 -6.59 -9.35
N GLN A 34 -4.10 -7.19 -9.41
CA GLN A 34 -5.22 -6.64 -10.17
C GLN A 34 -5.61 -5.25 -9.65
N ARG A 35 -5.65 -5.10 -8.32
CA ARG A 35 -6.00 -3.84 -7.67
C ARG A 35 -4.94 -2.76 -7.90
N SER A 36 -3.65 -3.07 -7.78
CA SER A 36 -2.60 -2.06 -8.00
C SER A 36 -2.55 -1.60 -9.47
N ILE A 37 -2.80 -2.49 -10.43
CA ILE A 37 -2.98 -2.14 -11.85
C ILE A 37 -4.20 -1.22 -12.03
N SER A 38 -5.32 -1.53 -11.39
CA SER A 38 -6.52 -0.67 -11.45
C SER A 38 -6.29 0.68 -10.77
N ALA A 39 -5.54 0.74 -9.67
CA ALA A 39 -5.22 1.98 -8.97
C ALA A 39 -4.41 2.92 -9.86
N LYS A 40 -3.48 2.36 -10.65
CA LYS A 40 -2.61 3.10 -11.60
C LYS A 40 -3.41 3.98 -12.57
N THR A 41 -4.64 3.61 -12.94
CA THR A 41 -5.48 4.40 -13.86
C THR A 41 -5.95 5.73 -13.27
N HIS A 42 -5.80 5.92 -11.96
CA HIS A 42 -6.21 7.13 -11.22
C HIS A 42 -5.03 8.08 -10.92
N ALA A 43 -3.84 7.79 -11.46
CA ALA A 43 -2.67 8.63 -11.29
C ALA A 43 -2.89 10.02 -11.92
N TYR A 44 -2.57 11.07 -11.16
CA TYR A 44 -2.48 12.44 -11.67
C TYR A 44 -1.00 12.76 -11.88
N CYS A 45 -0.49 12.55 -13.09
CA CYS A 45 0.94 12.69 -13.39
C CYS A 45 1.23 13.43 -14.71
N PRO A 46 0.77 14.68 -14.88
CA PRO A 46 0.91 15.39 -16.15
C PRO A 46 2.36 15.78 -16.48
N TYR A 47 3.30 15.71 -15.53
CA TYR A 47 4.68 16.15 -15.74
C TYR A 47 5.57 14.99 -16.18
N SER A 48 5.55 13.87 -15.45
CA SER A 48 6.34 12.69 -15.84
C SER A 48 5.65 11.78 -16.84
N ASN A 49 4.30 11.80 -16.87
CA ASN A 49 3.46 10.80 -17.55
C ASN A 49 3.74 9.35 -17.10
N PHE A 50 4.37 9.16 -15.93
CA PHE A 50 4.70 7.85 -15.39
C PHE A 50 3.70 7.48 -14.29
N ARG A 51 2.75 6.60 -14.62
CA ARG A 51 1.71 6.21 -13.67
C ARG A 51 2.20 5.09 -12.76
N VAL A 52 1.89 5.24 -11.48
CA VAL A 52 2.16 4.26 -10.42
C VAL A 52 0.86 4.04 -9.65
N GLY A 53 0.48 2.78 -9.49
CA GLY A 53 -0.60 2.34 -8.62
C GLY A 53 -0.05 1.49 -7.48
N ALA A 54 -0.66 1.58 -6.30
CA ALA A 54 -0.29 0.80 -5.14
C ALA A 54 -1.54 0.29 -4.41
N THR A 55 -1.47 -0.92 -3.88
CA THR A 55 -2.54 -1.51 -3.06
C THR A 55 -1.96 -2.14 -1.81
N LEU A 56 -2.45 -1.70 -0.66
CA LEU A 56 -2.12 -2.21 0.66
C LEU A 56 -3.23 -3.14 1.16
N VAL A 57 -2.89 -4.20 1.88
CA VAL A 57 -3.86 -5.10 2.51
C VAL A 57 -3.57 -5.32 4.00
N THR A 58 -4.62 -5.39 4.81
CA THR A 58 -4.56 -5.70 6.26
C THR A 58 -4.80 -7.18 6.54
N ILE A 59 -4.52 -7.63 7.77
CA ILE A 59 -4.85 -9.00 8.23
C ILE A 59 -6.35 -9.27 8.28
N GLN A 60 -7.16 -8.23 8.36
CA GLN A 60 -8.62 -8.32 8.28
C GLN A 60 -9.12 -8.45 6.83
N GLY A 61 -8.23 -8.44 5.83
CA GLY A 61 -8.59 -8.53 4.42
C GLY A 61 -9.10 -7.22 3.82
N GLU A 62 -8.84 -6.09 4.48
CA GLU A 62 -9.20 -4.76 3.96
C GLU A 62 -8.13 -4.26 3.00
N TYR A 63 -8.56 -3.70 1.86
CA TYR A 63 -7.67 -3.17 0.84
C TYR A 63 -7.73 -1.66 0.76
N PHE A 64 -6.58 -1.03 0.56
CA PHE A 64 -6.43 0.41 0.39
C PHE A 64 -5.58 0.71 -0.83
N ASP A 65 -6.18 1.37 -1.81
CA ASP A 65 -5.52 1.71 -3.06
C ASP A 65 -4.96 3.13 -3.03
N GLY A 66 -3.94 3.37 -3.85
CA GLY A 66 -3.33 4.68 -4.03
C GLY A 66 -2.71 4.82 -5.42
N ALA A 67 -2.63 6.04 -5.89
CA ALA A 67 -1.95 6.39 -7.14
C ALA A 67 -1.03 7.60 -6.90
N ASN A 68 -0.01 7.75 -7.74
CA ASN A 68 0.86 8.92 -7.64
C ASN A 68 0.13 10.20 -8.07
N ILE A 69 0.43 11.29 -7.37
CA ILE A 69 -0.12 12.62 -7.65
C ILE A 69 1.07 13.57 -7.74
N GLU A 70 1.17 14.26 -8.87
CA GLU A 70 2.24 15.20 -9.14
C GLU A 70 1.78 16.64 -8.97
N ASN A 71 2.75 17.53 -8.84
CA ASN A 71 2.55 18.95 -8.76
C ASN A 71 3.69 19.66 -9.49
N ALA A 72 3.43 20.86 -10.00
CA ALA A 72 4.46 21.69 -10.62
C ALA A 72 5.66 21.94 -9.69
N ALA A 73 5.41 22.04 -8.38
CA ALA A 73 6.45 22.02 -7.37
C ALA A 73 6.83 20.58 -7.03
N TYR A 74 7.89 20.06 -7.66
CA TYR A 74 8.31 18.65 -7.52
C TYR A 74 8.40 18.11 -6.08
N PRO A 75 8.84 18.88 -5.05
CA PRO A 75 8.90 18.36 -3.68
C PRO A 75 7.55 18.03 -3.05
N VAL A 76 6.43 18.54 -3.59
CA VAL A 76 5.09 18.33 -3.00
C VAL A 76 4.33 17.18 -3.63
N GLY A 77 4.90 16.54 -4.66
CA GLY A 77 4.34 15.32 -5.23
C GLY A 77 4.29 14.17 -4.21
N ILE A 78 3.29 13.30 -4.35
CA ILE A 78 3.08 12.13 -3.49
C ILE A 78 3.08 10.85 -4.32
N CYS A 79 3.82 9.85 -3.81
CA CYS A 79 3.95 8.55 -4.46
C CYS A 79 2.73 7.69 -4.15
N ALA A 80 2.41 6.75 -5.04
CA ALA A 80 1.24 5.89 -4.91
C ALA A 80 1.18 5.15 -3.57
N GLU A 81 2.33 4.71 -3.09
CA GLU A 81 2.44 3.97 -1.84
C GLU A 81 2.13 4.84 -0.62
N ARG A 82 2.57 6.11 -0.65
CA ARG A 82 2.26 7.07 0.41
C ARG A 82 0.77 7.43 0.38
N THR A 83 0.17 7.51 -0.81
CA THR A 83 -1.28 7.69 -0.97
C THR A 83 -2.07 6.52 -0.38
N ALA A 84 -1.70 5.28 -0.72
CA ALA A 84 -2.36 4.07 -0.22
C ALA A 84 -2.26 3.96 1.31
N LEU A 85 -1.06 4.18 1.86
CA LEU A 85 -0.83 4.11 3.31
C LEU A 85 -1.56 5.23 4.06
N GLY A 86 -1.53 6.46 3.54
CA GLY A 86 -2.27 7.59 4.12
C GLY A 86 -3.78 7.33 4.14
N THR A 87 -4.32 6.78 3.05
CA THR A 87 -5.73 6.38 2.94
C THR A 87 -6.09 5.31 3.97
N ALA A 88 -5.25 4.29 4.12
CA ALA A 88 -5.43 3.21 5.08
C ALA A 88 -5.44 3.73 6.52
N ILE A 89 -4.40 4.48 6.91
CA ILE A 89 -4.27 5.04 8.26
C ILE A 89 -5.46 5.93 8.58
N PHE A 90 -5.84 6.83 7.69
CA PHE A 90 -6.98 7.72 7.91
C PHE A 90 -8.29 6.94 8.09
N THR A 91 -8.56 5.98 7.21
CA THR A 91 -9.79 5.20 7.22
C THR A 91 -9.89 4.30 8.46
N LEU A 92 -8.83 3.54 8.75
CA LEU A 92 -8.78 2.63 9.88
C LEU A 92 -8.82 3.38 11.22
N SER A 93 -8.15 4.52 11.31
CA SER A 93 -8.18 5.36 12.52
C SER A 93 -9.59 5.84 12.85
N ARG A 94 -10.42 6.13 11.83
CA ARG A 94 -11.84 6.47 12.06
C ARG A 94 -12.65 5.26 12.51
N LYS A 95 -12.46 4.10 11.89
CA LYS A 95 -13.14 2.85 12.28
C LYS A 95 -12.81 2.47 13.73
N ASN A 96 -11.54 2.58 14.13
CA ASN A 96 -11.07 2.23 15.47
C ASN A 96 -11.60 3.17 16.58
N ARG A 97 -12.03 4.40 16.24
CA ARG A 97 -12.59 5.36 17.20
C ARG A 97 -14.10 5.22 17.40
N GLY A 98 -14.75 4.29 16.71
CA GLY A 98 -16.20 4.22 16.61
C GLY A 98 -16.70 5.29 15.63
N ASP A 99 -17.59 4.87 14.74
CA ASP A 99 -18.46 5.79 14.00
C ASP A 99 -19.18 6.68 15.03
N GLY A 100 -18.81 7.96 15.07
CA GLY A 100 -19.43 8.94 15.94
C GLY A 100 -20.88 9.18 15.55
N SER A 101 -21.78 8.29 15.98
CA SER A 101 -23.10 8.72 16.42
C SER A 101 -22.87 9.75 17.52
N CYS A 102 -23.25 10.98 17.22
CA CYS A 102 -23.01 12.17 18.02
C CYS A 102 -23.77 12.12 19.35
N ASP A 103 -23.22 11.45 20.37
CA ASP A 103 -23.63 11.71 21.75
C ASP A 103 -22.66 12.71 22.37
N ASN A 104 -23.17 13.93 22.52
CA ASN A 104 -22.55 15.02 23.25
C ASN A 104 -22.15 14.55 24.65
N GLN A 105 -20.85 14.36 24.89
CA GLN A 105 -20.28 14.56 26.20
C GLN A 105 -18.81 14.97 26.09
N SER A 106 -18.59 16.23 26.48
CA SER A 106 -17.32 16.90 26.69
C SER A 106 -16.50 16.19 27.75
N HIS A 107 -15.50 15.41 27.32
CA HIS A 107 -14.35 15.10 28.15
C HIS A 107 -13.09 15.39 27.35
N HIS A 108 -12.25 16.30 27.87
CA HIS A 108 -10.84 16.44 27.50
C HIS A 108 -10.09 15.16 27.90
N GLY A 109 -10.38 14.04 27.24
CA GLY A 109 -9.52 12.88 27.25
C GLY A 109 -8.42 13.12 26.22
N GLU A 110 -7.16 12.84 26.56
CA GLU A 110 -6.14 12.59 25.55
C GLU A 110 -6.69 11.53 24.60
N GLY A 111 -7.20 11.95 23.44
CA GLY A 111 -7.78 11.06 22.45
C GLY A 111 -6.76 9.96 22.16
N ASN A 112 -7.17 8.71 22.30
CA ASN A 112 -6.28 7.55 22.25
C ASN A 112 -5.31 7.70 21.06
N LYS A 113 -4.01 7.87 21.36
CA LYS A 113 -2.98 8.11 20.33
C LYS A 113 -2.92 6.87 19.46
N ILE A 114 -3.11 7.08 18.15
CA ILE A 114 -2.98 6.04 17.13
C ILE A 114 -1.54 5.55 17.10
N LYS A 115 -1.36 4.24 17.13
CA LYS A 115 -0.04 3.60 17.12
C LYS A 115 0.13 2.74 15.86
N PRO A 116 1.37 2.52 15.38
CA PRO A 116 1.63 1.69 14.20
C PRO A 116 1.02 0.28 14.28
N GLU A 117 0.98 -0.32 15.48
CA GLU A 117 0.41 -1.65 15.74
C GLU A 117 -1.11 -1.74 15.52
N ASP A 118 -1.83 -0.62 15.45
CA ASP A 118 -3.29 -0.60 15.33
C ASP A 118 -3.80 -1.03 13.95
N PHE A 119 -2.91 -1.15 12.95
CA PHE A 119 -3.32 -1.28 11.54
C PHE A 119 -3.07 -2.65 10.90
N ASN A 120 -2.22 -3.49 11.49
CA ASN A 120 -1.95 -4.88 11.06
C ASN A 120 -1.83 -5.09 9.54
N PHE A 121 -1.01 -4.29 8.87
CA PHE A 121 -0.74 -4.41 7.44
C PHE A 121 0.07 -5.68 7.11
N ILE A 122 -0.30 -6.40 6.04
CA ILE A 122 0.36 -7.65 5.60
C ILE A 122 1.28 -7.43 4.41
N ALA A 123 0.79 -6.74 3.38
CA ALA A 123 1.49 -6.62 2.11
C ALA A 123 1.08 -5.34 1.36
N LEU A 124 2.03 -4.83 0.58
CA LEU A 124 1.83 -3.71 -0.34
C LEU A 124 2.29 -4.15 -1.72
N ALA A 125 1.42 -4.06 -2.73
CA ALA A 125 1.77 -4.28 -4.14
C ALA A 125 1.83 -2.95 -4.89
N ILE A 126 2.78 -2.86 -5.83
CA ILE A 126 3.02 -1.68 -6.66
C ILE A 126 3.02 -2.10 -8.12
N ALA A 127 2.30 -1.35 -8.96
CA ALA A 127 2.25 -1.49 -10.40
C ALA A 127 2.67 -0.16 -11.06
N THR A 128 3.40 -0.24 -12.17
CA THR A 128 3.88 0.95 -12.92
C THR A 128 3.64 0.78 -14.41
N ASP A 129 3.86 1.82 -15.20
CA ASP A 129 3.87 1.70 -16.68
C ASP A 129 5.17 1.12 -17.25
N GLY A 130 6.16 0.80 -16.40
CA GLY A 130 7.41 0.19 -16.85
C GLY A 130 7.31 -1.32 -17.06
N GLU A 131 8.07 -1.82 -18.04
CA GLU A 131 8.26 -3.26 -18.30
C GLU A 131 8.99 -3.99 -17.18
N ASN A 132 9.75 -3.26 -16.35
CA ASN A 132 10.54 -3.80 -15.25
C ASN A 132 10.03 -3.30 -13.88
N PRO A 133 10.11 -4.13 -12.82
CA PRO A 133 9.59 -3.74 -11.52
C PRO A 133 10.36 -2.53 -10.99
N VAL A 134 9.64 -1.45 -10.67
CA VAL A 134 10.24 -0.25 -10.10
C VAL A 134 10.25 -0.36 -8.59
N SER A 135 11.38 -0.01 -7.99
CA SER A 135 11.54 -0.06 -6.55
C SER A 135 10.99 1.21 -5.89
N PRO A 136 10.38 1.12 -4.69
CA PRO A 136 9.88 2.29 -3.99
C PRO A 136 11.00 3.32 -3.77
N CYS A 137 10.66 4.60 -3.87
CA CYS A 137 11.61 5.68 -3.62
C CYS A 137 12.06 5.70 -2.15
N GLY A 138 13.16 6.40 -1.85
CA GLY A 138 13.70 6.48 -0.49
C GLY A 138 12.70 6.99 0.55
N MET A 139 11.85 7.95 0.17
CA MET A 139 10.80 8.48 1.05
C MET A 139 9.73 7.43 1.38
N CYS A 140 9.31 6.63 0.40
CA CYS A 140 8.36 5.53 0.61
C CYS A 140 8.97 4.45 1.52
N ARG A 141 10.21 4.05 1.25
CA ARG A 141 10.93 3.07 2.08
C ARG A 141 11.05 3.54 3.53
N GLN A 142 11.39 4.80 3.73
CA GLN A 142 11.51 5.38 5.08
C GLN A 142 10.18 5.36 5.83
N LEU A 143 9.07 5.59 5.13
CA LEU A 143 7.73 5.52 5.72
C LEU A 143 7.35 4.07 6.09
N PHE A 144 7.72 3.10 5.27
CA PHE A 144 7.43 1.69 5.53
C PHE A 144 8.17 1.14 6.75
N VAL A 145 9.44 1.52 6.95
CA VAL A 145 10.23 1.02 8.10
C VAL A 145 9.55 1.31 9.45
N PHE A 146 8.75 2.38 9.54
CA PHE A 146 8.05 2.75 10.77
C PHE A 146 6.64 2.17 10.91
N LEU A 147 5.96 1.84 9.80
CA LEU A 147 4.53 1.49 9.80
C LEU A 147 4.25 0.06 9.34
N LEU A 148 5.18 -0.55 8.61
CA LEU A 148 5.05 -1.86 8.01
C LEU A 148 6.12 -2.77 8.60
N ARG A 149 5.70 -3.76 9.40
CA ARG A 149 6.40 -5.05 9.48
C ARG A 149 6.11 -5.92 8.24
N ALA A 150 5.55 -5.32 7.19
CA ALA A 150 5.00 -5.95 6.00
C ALA A 150 6.03 -6.04 4.88
N LEU A 151 5.92 -7.08 4.08
CA LEU A 151 6.67 -7.24 2.85
C LEU A 151 6.17 -6.28 1.77
N CYS A 152 7.12 -5.64 1.09
CA CYS A 152 6.85 -4.80 -0.07
C CYS A 152 7.03 -5.64 -1.35
N PHE A 153 5.98 -5.70 -2.16
CA PHE A 153 5.94 -6.37 -3.45
C PHE A 153 5.97 -5.32 -4.55
N THR A 154 7.00 -5.37 -5.39
CA THR A 154 7.06 -4.56 -6.60
C THR A 154 6.84 -5.47 -7.77
N SER A 155 5.90 -5.13 -8.63
CA SER A 155 5.60 -5.93 -9.81
C SER A 155 5.54 -5.05 -11.06
N ALA A 156 6.26 -5.43 -12.11
CA ALA A 156 6.14 -4.81 -13.43
C ALA A 156 4.98 -5.45 -14.18
N PHE A 157 4.05 -4.65 -14.69
CA PHE A 157 2.98 -5.11 -15.57
C PHE A 157 2.56 -4.02 -16.56
#